data_AF-A0A7C2XU30-F1
#
_entry.id   AF-A0A7C2XU30-F1
#
_cell.length_a   1.000
_cell.length_b   1.000
_cell.length_c   1.000
_cell.angle_alpha   90.00
_cell.angle_beta   90.00
_cell.angle_gamma   90.00
#
_symmetry.space_group_name_H-M   'P 1'
#
loop_
_entity.id
_entity.type
_entity.pdbx_description
1 polymer ?
#
loop_
_entity_poly.entity_id
_entity_poly.type
_entity_poly.pdbx_seq_one_letter_code
_entity_poly.pdbx_strand_id
1 'polypeptide(L)' 'MANDFRLVITKTPLRITFTGGGTDIPSYYRRYGPGAVVSATINKY' A
#
# COMPACT_ATOMS: atom_id res chain seq x y z
N MET A 1 -34.21 4.93 -23.53
CA MET A 1 -33.03 5.82 -23.62
C MET A 1 -32.12 5.45 -22.46
N ALA A 2 -30.99 4.81 -22.75
CA ALA A 2 -30.11 4.20 -21.75
C ALA A 2 -29.52 5.26 -20.81
N ASN A 3 -29.63 5.06 -19.51
CA ASN A 3 -28.82 5.79 -18.54
C ASN A 3 -27.47 5.05 -18.41
N ASP A 4 -26.63 5.18 -19.43
CA ASP A 4 -25.36 4.42 -19.57
C ASP A 4 -24.17 5.18 -18.99
N PHE A 5 -24.27 5.62 -17.74
CA PHE A 5 -23.11 6.00 -16.95
C PHE A 5 -22.77 4.86 -16.01
N ARG A 6 -21.87 3.97 -16.46
CA ARG A 6 -21.17 3.03 -15.57
C ARG A 6 -20.11 3.81 -14.77
N LEU A 7 -20.53 4.65 -13.82
CA LEU A 7 -19.61 5.37 -12.95
C LEU A 7 -19.05 4.42 -11.90
N VAL A 8 -17.74 4.14 -11.98
CA VAL A 8 -17.00 3.34 -11.00
C VAL A 8 -16.08 4.27 -10.21
N ILE A 9 -16.27 4.33 -8.89
CA ILE A 9 -15.43 5.11 -7.97
C ILE A 9 -14.75 4.15 -7.00
N THR A 10 -13.44 4.27 -6.83
CA THR A 10 -12.65 3.48 -5.88
C THR A 10 -12.03 4.36 -4.81
N LYS A 11 -11.86 3.82 -3.60
CA LYS A 11 -11.24 4.50 -2.47
C LYS A 11 -10.27 3.53 -1.80
N THR A 12 -8.96 3.83 -1.81
CA THR A 12 -7.91 2.93 -1.30
C THR A 12 -7.31 3.51 -0.03
N PRO A 13 -7.34 2.78 1.10
CA PRO A 13 -6.87 3.33 2.37
C PRO A 13 -5.37 3.64 2.34
N LEU A 14 -5.00 4.76 2.96
CA LEU A 14 -3.63 5.03 3.33
C LEU A 14 -3.19 4.06 4.43
N ARG A 15 -1.88 3.86 4.56
CA ARG A 15 -1.28 3.02 5.60
C ARG A 15 -0.21 3.77 6.38
N ILE A 16 0.01 3.34 7.62
CA ILE A 16 1.16 3.70 8.44
C ILE A 16 2.03 2.45 8.60
N THR A 17 3.34 2.60 8.43
CA THR A 17 4.32 1.57 8.77
C THR A 17 4.68 1.68 10.24
N PHE A 18 4.53 0.58 10.99
CA PHE A 18 4.99 0.51 12.37
C PHE A 18 6.47 0.14 12.47
N THR A 19 6.92 -0.82 11.66
CA THR A 19 8.33 -1.22 11.61
C THR A 19 8.70 -1.85 10.27
N GLY A 20 10.00 -1.91 9.99
CA GLY A 20 10.57 -2.57 8.81
C GLY A 20 10.48 -1.79 7.50
N GLY A 21 10.00 -0.53 7.55
CA GLY A 21 9.91 0.32 6.37
C GLY A 21 11.28 0.51 5.69
N GLY A 22 11.34 0.26 4.38
CA GLY A 22 12.56 0.36 3.59
C GLY A 22 13.32 -0.96 3.45
N THR A 23 13.03 -1.96 4.28
CA THR A 23 13.66 -3.29 4.14
C THR A 23 13.17 -4.05 2.90
N ASP A 24 11.98 -3.70 2.42
CA ASP A 24 11.35 -4.18 1.19
C ASP A 24 11.91 -3.51 -0.08
N ILE A 25 12.78 -2.49 0.05
CA ILE A 25 13.40 -1.82 -1.09
C ILE A 25 14.59 -2.65 -1.60
N PRO A 26 14.80 -2.74 -2.93
CA PRO A 26 15.87 -3.55 -3.49
C PRO A 26 17.30 -3.16 -3.10
N SER A 27 17.53 -1.90 -2.71
CA SER A 27 18.83 -1.46 -2.16
C SER A 27 19.14 -2.10 -0.80
N TYR A 28 18.11 -2.47 -0.04
CA TYR A 28 18.24 -3.12 1.25
C TYR A 28 18.30 -4.64 1.09
N TYR A 29 17.23 -5.28 0.58
CA TYR A 29 17.12 -6.74 0.67
C TYR A 29 18.17 -7.50 -0.14
N ARG A 30 18.72 -6.89 -1.20
CA ARG A 30 19.81 -7.50 -1.98
C ARG A 30 21.15 -7.50 -1.24
N ARG A 31 21.34 -6.62 -0.26
CA ARG A 31 22.59 -6.49 0.49
C ARG A 31 22.51 -7.12 1.88
N TYR A 32 21.38 -7.00 2.56
CA TYR A 32 21.25 -7.35 3.98
C TYR A 32 20.38 -8.59 4.24
N GLY A 33 19.84 -9.21 3.18
CA GLY A 33 18.94 -10.35 3.28
C GLY A 33 17.46 -9.95 3.25
N PRO A 34 16.54 -10.92 3.39
CA PRO A 34 15.11 -10.68 3.23
C PRO A 34 14.58 -9.59 4.17
N GLY A 35 13.73 -8.72 3.62
CA GLY A 35 13.03 -7.67 4.37
C GLY A 35 11.64 -8.11 4.84
N ALA A 36 11.12 -7.41 5.84
CA ALA A 36 9.76 -7.59 6.34
C ALA A 36 9.21 -6.25 6.83
N VAL A 37 7.91 -6.02 6.62
CA VAL A 37 7.23 -4.78 7.00
C VAL A 37 6.00 -5.12 7.82
N VAL A 38 5.79 -4.40 8.92
CA VAL A 38 4.53 -4.43 9.68
C VAL A 38 3.85 -3.08 9.52
N SER A 39 2.69 -3.07 8.86
CA SER A 39 1.90 -1.87 8.58
C SER A 39 0.42 -2.13 8.80
N ALA A 40 -0.35 -1.08 9.05
CA ALA A 40 -1.80 -1.14 9.05
C ALA A 40 -2.41 0.05 8.30
N THR A 41 -3.60 -0.16 7.75
CA THR A 41 -4.40 0.89 7.15
C THR A 41 -4.96 1.83 8.23
N ILE A 42 -5.15 3.08 7.87
CA ILE A 42 -5.80 4.07 8.73
C ILE A 42 -7.12 4.54 8.12
N ASN A 43 -7.96 5.21 8.91
CA ASN A 43 -9.21 5.80 8.44
C ASN A 43 -8.96 7.10 7.62
N LYS A 44 -8.13 6.98 6.59
CA LYS A 44 -7.81 7.99 5.58
C LYS A 44 -7.68 7.25 4.26
N TYR A 45 -8.21 7.82 3.20
CA TYR A 45 -8.20 7.20 1.88
C TYR A 45 -8.23 8.29 0.81
#